data_AF-A0A7H9KC79-F1
#
_entry.id   AF-A0A7H9KC79-F1
#
_cell.length_a   1.000
_cell.length_b   1.000
_cell.length_c   1.000
_cell.angle_alpha   90.00
_cell.angle_beta   90.00
_cell.angle_gamma   90.00
#
_symmetry.space_group_name_H-M   'P 1'
#
loop_
_entity.id
_entity.type
_entity.pdbx_description
1 polymer ?
#
loop_
_entity_poly.entity_id
_entity_poly.type
_entity_poly.pdbx_seq_one_letter_code
_entity_poly.pdbx_strand_id
1 'polypeptide(L)'
;MMKKFIGPLLALVISGCQIDPYTHAPTLTSTDWYDVGMEDAISGVAIKDDDTFNDSPTDRVVYLKGYAEGQKKTCQPDFTYARGLSGKSFPASCDTVENASQLHEVWQKGADENASTIRLN
;
A
#
# COMPACT_ATOMS: atom_id res chain seq x y z
N MET A 1 -43.85 31.05 48.44
CA MET A 1 -44.45 30.02 47.57
C MET A 1 -43.47 29.76 46.42
N MET A 2 -42.63 28.73 46.53
CA MET A 2 -41.68 28.34 45.48
C MET A 2 -42.35 27.27 44.61
N LYS A 3 -42.61 27.58 43.34
CA LYS A 3 -43.17 26.61 42.38
C LYS A 3 -42.03 26.17 41.45
N LYS A 4 -41.73 24.88 41.53
CA LYS A 4 -40.58 24.19 40.93
C LYS A 4 -40.56 24.40 39.41
N PHE A 5 -39.53 25.10 38.90
CA PHE A 5 -39.16 25.06 37.48
C PHE A 5 -38.06 24.01 37.31
N ILE A 6 -38.44 22.75 37.49
CA ILE A 6 -37.65 21.58 37.09
C ILE A 6 -38.44 21.02 35.90
N GLY A 7 -38.14 21.46 34.68
CA GLY A 7 -39.08 21.29 33.56
C GLY A 7 -38.43 20.86 32.25
N PRO A 8 -37.68 21.69 31.52
CA PRO A 8 -37.25 21.30 30.19
C PRO A 8 -35.73 21.46 30.02
N LEU A 9 -34.93 20.81 30.86
CA LEU A 9 -33.49 20.63 30.55
C LEU A 9 -33.12 19.15 30.36
N LEU A 10 -34.08 18.24 30.54
CA LEU A 10 -33.87 16.79 30.51
C LEU A 10 -34.52 16.12 29.30
N ALA A 11 -34.57 16.81 28.15
CA ALA A 11 -35.13 16.29 26.91
C ALA A 11 -34.14 16.27 25.73
N LEU A 12 -32.86 16.55 25.98
CA LEU A 12 -31.84 16.73 24.94
C LEU A 12 -30.76 15.63 24.94
N VAL A 13 -31.03 14.45 25.50
CA VAL A 13 -29.99 13.41 25.70
C VAL A 13 -30.32 12.07 25.04
N ILE A 14 -31.44 11.89 24.34
CA ILE A 14 -31.77 10.57 23.80
C ILE A 14 -32.22 10.65 22.33
N SER A 15 -31.27 11.00 21.48
CA SER A 15 -31.24 10.48 20.11
C SER A 15 -29.83 9.97 19.83
N GLY A 16 -29.40 8.99 20.62
CA GLY A 16 -28.32 8.12 20.19
C GLY A 16 -28.85 7.27 19.06
N CYS A 17 -28.66 7.71 17.81
CA CYS A 17 -28.73 6.78 16.69
C CYS A 17 -27.79 5.63 17.06
N GLN A 18 -28.32 4.41 17.08
CA GLN A 18 -27.49 3.22 17.11
C GLN A 18 -26.68 3.26 15.81
N ILE A 19 -25.48 3.83 15.89
CA ILE A 19 -24.46 3.62 14.86
C ILE A 19 -24.10 2.15 15.07
N ASP A 20 -24.79 1.29 14.33
CA ASP A 20 -24.36 -0.08 14.16
C ASP A 20 -22.90 0.01 13.65
N PRO A 21 -21.91 -0.39 14.46
CA PRO A 21 -20.50 -0.30 14.06
C PRO A 21 -20.20 -1.18 12.83
N TYR A 22 -21.16 -2.00 12.39
CA TYR A 22 -21.08 -2.89 11.24
C TYR A 22 -21.81 -2.37 9.99
N THR A 23 -22.37 -1.15 9.99
CA THR A 23 -22.86 -0.53 8.74
C THR A 23 -21.75 -0.28 7.71
N HIS A 24 -20.50 -0.29 8.17
CA HIS A 24 -19.29 -0.32 7.34
C HIS A 24 -18.46 -1.60 7.53
N ALA A 25 -19.08 -2.70 7.98
CA ALA A 25 -18.39 -3.98 7.87
C ALA A 25 -18.07 -4.16 6.38
N PRO A 26 -16.79 -4.29 5.98
CA PRO A 26 -16.48 -4.61 4.61
C PRO A 26 -17.24 -5.90 4.32
N THR A 27 -18.21 -5.82 3.43
CA THR A 27 -18.70 -7.05 2.80
C THR A 27 -17.44 -7.72 2.28
N LEU A 28 -17.18 -8.96 2.68
CA LEU A 28 -16.11 -9.79 2.12
C LEU A 28 -16.46 -10.03 0.65
N THR A 29 -16.38 -8.99 -0.17
CA THR A 29 -16.22 -9.09 -1.60
C THR A 29 -14.91 -9.84 -1.77
N SER A 30 -14.94 -10.92 -2.55
CA SER A 30 -13.76 -11.70 -2.93
C SER A 30 -12.53 -10.80 -3.10
N THR A 31 -11.39 -11.20 -2.55
CA THR A 31 -10.11 -10.48 -2.69
C THR A 31 -9.91 -10.04 -4.13
N ASP A 32 -9.79 -8.72 -4.37
CA ASP A 32 -9.44 -8.21 -5.68
C ASP A 32 -7.95 -8.45 -5.92
N TRP A 33 -7.65 -9.61 -6.48
CA TRP A 33 -6.28 -10.03 -6.71
C TRP A 33 -5.51 -9.10 -7.66
N TYR A 34 -6.19 -8.38 -8.55
CA TYR A 34 -5.54 -7.44 -9.45
C TYR A 34 -4.98 -6.26 -8.66
N ASP A 35 -5.80 -5.66 -7.80
CA ASP A 35 -5.38 -4.55 -6.94
C ASP A 35 -4.32 -4.99 -5.94
N VAL A 36 -4.43 -6.20 -5.37
CA VAL A 36 -3.39 -6.78 -4.52
C VAL A 36 -2.05 -6.89 -5.25
N GLY A 37 -2.06 -7.41 -6.49
CA GLY A 37 -0.84 -7.52 -7.30
C GLY A 37 -0.22 -6.15 -7.61
N MET A 38 -1.05 -5.19 -8.02
CA MET A 38 -0.60 -3.85 -8.31
C MET A 38 0.02 -3.18 -7.08
N GLU A 39 -0.62 -3.30 -5.92
CA GLU A 39 -0.15 -2.70 -4.67
C GLU A 39 1.12 -3.36 -4.13
N ASP A 40 1.24 -4.70 -4.21
CA ASP A 40 2.46 -5.42 -3.86
C ASP A 40 3.65 -4.90 -4.69
N ALA A 41 3.46 -4.78 -6.00
CA ALA A 41 4.51 -4.28 -6.89
C ALA A 41 4.88 -2.83 -6.56
N ILE A 42 3.90 -1.93 -6.40
CA ILE A 42 4.13 -0.51 -6.06
C ILE A 42 4.86 -0.36 -4.72
N SER A 43 4.48 -1.16 -3.74
CA SER A 43 5.10 -1.20 -2.41
C SER A 43 6.54 -1.73 -2.42
N GLY A 44 6.97 -2.35 -3.53
CA GLY A 44 8.32 -2.90 -3.68
C GLY A 44 8.44 -4.35 -3.18
N VAL A 45 7.32 -5.04 -3.00
CA VAL A 45 7.26 -6.42 -2.48
C VAL A 45 7.58 -7.41 -3.59
N ALA A 46 8.32 -8.46 -3.26
CA ALA A 46 8.58 -9.56 -4.20
C ALA A 46 7.27 -10.23 -4.63
N ILE A 47 7.26 -10.78 -5.83
CA ILE A 47 6.10 -11.47 -6.37
C ILE A 47 5.71 -12.64 -5.46
N LYS A 48 4.41 -12.83 -5.21
CA LYS A 48 3.94 -13.97 -4.41
C LYS A 48 4.23 -15.29 -5.11
N ASP A 49 4.50 -16.30 -4.29
CA ASP A 49 4.74 -17.67 -4.76
C ASP A 49 3.46 -18.31 -5.33
N ASP A 50 3.66 -19.42 -6.04
CA ASP A 50 2.56 -20.19 -6.63
C ASP A 50 1.69 -20.85 -5.55
N ASP A 51 2.27 -21.16 -4.39
CA ASP A 51 1.57 -21.80 -3.27
C ASP A 51 0.44 -20.94 -2.71
N THR A 52 0.57 -19.62 -2.80
CA THR A 52 -0.47 -18.64 -2.47
C THR A 52 -1.77 -18.86 -3.27
N PHE A 53 -1.69 -19.46 -4.45
CA PHE A 53 -2.80 -19.61 -5.39
C PHE A 53 -3.22 -21.06 -5.65
N ASN A 54 -2.77 -22.01 -4.83
CA ASN A 54 -3.04 -23.45 -5.01
C ASN A 54 -4.54 -23.76 -5.15
N ASP A 55 -5.39 -23.06 -4.41
CA ASP A 55 -6.85 -23.25 -4.44
C ASP A 55 -7.55 -22.49 -5.59
N SER A 56 -6.85 -21.56 -6.25
CA SER A 56 -7.41 -20.71 -7.32
C SER A 56 -6.36 -20.23 -8.32
N PRO A 57 -5.98 -21.05 -9.32
CA PRO A 57 -5.01 -20.67 -10.33
C PRO A 57 -5.44 -19.47 -11.20
N THR A 58 -6.74 -19.22 -11.32
CA THR A 58 -7.27 -18.04 -12.03
C THR A 58 -6.93 -16.74 -11.31
N ASP A 59 -6.91 -16.76 -9.97
CA ASP A 59 -6.54 -15.59 -9.16
C ASP A 59 -5.08 -15.21 -9.36
N ARG A 60 -4.21 -16.21 -9.54
CA ARG A 60 -2.80 -15.97 -9.90
C ARG A 60 -2.67 -15.17 -11.18
N VAL A 61 -3.43 -15.53 -12.22
CA VAL A 61 -3.37 -14.82 -13.51
C VAL A 61 -3.81 -13.36 -13.35
N VAL A 62 -4.83 -13.12 -12.53
CA VAL A 62 -5.32 -11.77 -12.23
C VAL A 62 -4.30 -10.97 -11.42
N TYR A 63 -3.73 -11.59 -10.39
CA TYR A 63 -2.65 -11.03 -9.58
C TYR A 63 -1.44 -10.62 -10.41
N LEU A 64 -0.94 -11.51 -11.27
CA LEU A 64 0.24 -11.24 -12.09
C LEU A 64 0.02 -10.09 -13.08
N LYS A 65 -1.21 -9.93 -13.60
CA LYS A 65 -1.55 -8.76 -14.44
C LYS A 65 -1.44 -7.47 -13.64
N GLY A 66 -2.03 -7.43 -12.44
CA GLY A 66 -1.92 -6.29 -11.55
C GLY A 66 -0.47 -5.98 -11.17
N TYR A 67 0.30 -7.02 -10.82
CA TYR A 67 1.70 -6.92 -10.46
C TYR A 67 2.56 -6.33 -11.57
N ALA A 68 2.38 -6.79 -12.82
CA ALA A 68 3.07 -6.22 -13.98
C ALA A 68 2.72 -4.74 -14.22
N GLU A 69 1.47 -4.35 -14.03
CA GLU A 69 1.06 -2.93 -14.12
C GLU A 69 1.66 -2.08 -12.99
N GLY A 70 1.75 -2.62 -11.77
CA GLY A 70 2.43 -1.96 -10.66
C GLY A 70 3.95 -1.82 -10.91
N GLN A 71 4.59 -2.84 -11.49
CA GLN A 71 6.00 -2.78 -11.90
C GLN A 71 6.25 -1.64 -12.88
N LYS A 72 5.40 -1.47 -13.90
CA LYS A 72 5.53 -0.34 -14.85
C LYS A 72 5.50 1.02 -14.17
N LYS A 73 4.75 1.16 -13.06
CA LYS A 73 4.64 2.41 -12.31
C LYS A 73 5.85 2.67 -11.40
N THR A 74 6.32 1.64 -10.70
CA THR A 74 7.37 1.79 -9.67
C THR A 74 8.79 1.62 -10.22
N CYS A 75 8.99 0.75 -11.21
CA CYS A 75 10.30 0.39 -11.78
C CYS A 75 10.75 1.38 -12.85
N GLN A 76 10.63 2.68 -12.57
CA GLN A 76 11.14 3.75 -13.41
C GLN A 76 12.51 4.23 -12.86
N PRO A 77 13.44 4.66 -13.73
CA PRO A 77 14.75 5.15 -13.31
C PRO A 77 14.66 6.27 -12.26
N ASP A 78 13.78 7.26 -12.45
CA ASP A 78 13.65 8.40 -11.54
C ASP A 78 13.20 7.99 -10.14
N PHE A 79 12.18 7.12 -10.04
CA PHE A 79 11.71 6.59 -8.76
C PHE A 79 12.79 5.74 -8.07
N THR A 80 13.50 4.95 -8.85
CA THR A 80 14.55 4.06 -8.38
C THR A 80 15.75 4.84 -7.82
N TYR A 81 16.18 5.88 -8.54
CA TYR A 81 17.20 6.83 -8.07
C TYR A 81 16.77 7.54 -6.79
N ALA A 82 15.56 8.12 -6.78
CA ALA A 82 15.04 8.84 -5.62
C ALA A 82 14.93 7.93 -4.38
N ARG A 83 14.61 6.65 -4.58
CA ARG A 83 14.57 5.65 -3.51
C ARG A 83 15.96 5.38 -2.93
N GLY A 84 16.98 5.23 -3.78
CA GLY A 84 18.38 5.14 -3.37
C GLY A 84 18.85 6.39 -2.63
N LEU A 85 18.53 7.58 -3.16
CA LEU A 85 18.83 8.88 -2.53
C LEU A 85 18.17 9.03 -1.16
N SER A 86 17.01 8.39 -0.96
CA SER A 86 16.32 8.35 0.34
C SER A 86 16.87 7.29 1.31
N GLY A 87 17.92 6.57 0.93
CA GLY A 87 18.51 5.48 1.72
C GLY A 87 17.64 4.22 1.83
N LYS A 88 16.60 4.10 1.00
CA LYS A 88 15.72 2.93 0.98
C LYS A 88 16.33 1.84 0.10
N SER A 89 16.06 0.58 0.43
CA SER A 89 16.50 -0.57 -0.37
C SER A 89 15.92 -0.55 -1.78
N PHE A 90 16.63 -1.20 -2.71
CA PHE A 90 16.10 -1.51 -4.03
C PHE A 90 14.78 -2.28 -3.89
N PRO A 91 13.73 -1.92 -4.65
CA PRO A 91 12.45 -2.61 -4.57
C PRO A 91 12.57 -4.01 -5.18
N ALA A 92 12.24 -5.05 -4.41
CA ALA A 92 12.31 -6.43 -4.87
C ALA A 92 11.37 -6.69 -6.06
N SER A 93 10.29 -5.90 -6.18
CA SER A 93 9.41 -5.93 -7.35
C SER A 93 10.10 -5.56 -8.66
N CYS A 94 11.26 -4.90 -8.64
CA CYS A 94 12.00 -4.55 -9.84
C CYS A 94 13.17 -5.49 -10.14
N ASP A 95 13.35 -6.58 -9.39
CA ASP A 95 14.44 -7.54 -9.65
C ASP A 95 14.19 -8.41 -10.90
N THR A 96 12.93 -8.54 -11.32
CA THR A 96 12.54 -9.43 -12.42
C THR A 96 12.14 -8.71 -13.71
N VAL A 97 12.23 -7.37 -13.75
CA VAL A 97 11.92 -6.59 -14.97
C VAL A 97 13.11 -6.62 -15.93
N GLU A 98 12.85 -6.47 -17.23
CA GLU A 98 13.89 -6.62 -18.27
C GLU A 98 15.09 -5.70 -18.07
N ASN A 99 14.87 -4.49 -17.55
CA ASN A 99 15.91 -3.49 -17.29
C ASN A 99 16.40 -3.48 -15.82
N ALA A 100 16.21 -4.56 -15.06
CA ALA A 100 16.59 -4.63 -13.64
C ALA A 100 18.04 -4.19 -13.37
N SER A 101 19.01 -4.62 -14.20
CA SER A 101 20.42 -4.21 -14.04
C SER A 101 20.62 -2.70 -14.15
N GLN A 102 19.96 -2.06 -15.11
CA GLN A 102 20.01 -0.60 -15.27
C GLN A 102 19.36 0.11 -14.07
N LEU A 103 18.25 -0.43 -13.56
CA LEU A 103 17.59 0.12 -12.38
C LEU A 103 18.49 0.00 -11.14
N HIS A 104 19.19 -1.11 -10.97
CA HIS A 104 20.17 -1.30 -9.88
C HIS A 104 21.30 -0.26 -9.95
N GLU A 105 21.87 0.00 -11.13
CA GLU A 105 22.90 1.04 -11.31
C GLU A 105 22.38 2.43 -10.91
N VAL A 106 21.17 2.76 -11.33
CA VAL A 106 20.52 4.04 -11.03
C VAL A 106 20.21 4.18 -9.53
N TRP A 107 19.74 3.12 -8.90
CA TRP A 107 19.54 3.06 -7.45
C TRP A 107 20.85 3.25 -6.68
N GLN A 108 21.90 2.52 -7.09
CA GLN A 108 23.22 2.57 -6.45
C GLN A 108 23.80 3.98 -6.50
N LYS A 109 23.68 4.66 -7.64
CA LYS A 109 24.08 6.07 -7.76
C LYS A 109 23.40 6.96 -6.71
N GLY A 110 22.08 6.84 -6.55
CA GLY A 110 21.34 7.58 -5.53
C GLY A 110 21.79 7.23 -4.10
N ALA A 111 22.01 5.93 -3.83
CA ALA A 111 22.48 5.45 -2.53
C ALA A 111 23.89 5.97 -2.18
N ASP A 112 24.80 6.02 -3.15
CA ASP A 112 26.15 6.55 -2.99
C ASP A 112 26.14 8.06 -2.71
N GLU A 113 25.29 8.81 -3.39
CA GLU A 113 25.12 10.26 -3.16
C GLU A 113 24.53 10.53 -1.77
N ASN A 114 23.55 9.74 -1.33
CA ASN A 114 23.01 9.81 0.03
C ASN A 114 24.10 9.52 1.09
N ALA A 115 24.87 8.45 0.89
CA ALA A 115 25.96 8.08 1.79
C ALA A 115 27.05 9.16 1.84
N SER A 116 27.37 9.78 0.70
CA SER A 116 28.33 10.88 0.60
C SER A 116 27.86 12.12 1.36
N THR A 117 26.58 12.47 1.24
CA THR A 117 25.98 13.62 1.94
C THR A 117 25.99 13.43 3.45
N ILE A 118 25.70 12.21 3.95
CA ILE A 118 25.74 11.89 5.38
C ILE A 118 27.15 12.01 5.96
N ARG A 119 28.20 11.66 5.19
CA ARG A 119 29.60 11.72 5.66
C ARG A 119 30.16 13.15 5.79
N LEU A 120 29.56 14.11 5.09
CA LEU A 120 29.99 15.51 5.10
C LEU A 120 29.33 16.35 6.20
N ASN A 121 28.32 15.79 6.88
CA ASN A 121 27.62 16.40 8.02
C ASN A 121 28.09 15.81 9.34
#